data_AF-A0A9N9IWP9-F1
#
_entry.id   AF-A0A9N9IWP9-F1
#
_cell.length_a   1.000
_cell.length_b   1.000
_cell.length_c   1.000
_cell.angle_alpha   90.00
_cell.angle_beta   90.00
_cell.angle_gamma   90.00
#
_symmetry.space_group_name_H-M   'P 1'
#
loop_
_entity.id
_entity.type
_entity.pdbx_description
1 polymer ?
#
loop_
_entity_poly.entity_id
_entity_poly.type
_entity_poly.pdbx_seq_one_letter_code
_entity_poly.pdbx_strand_id
1 'polypeptide(L)'
;MTCPCCQHLIYLGDDDDAKLNPREDDNVKKFFKELSNRPQDFNPLPEVSDVETGDPITPEMIFVGLHNKILHAEKILNKKTREVSRVEYEILDFHYPLGEALEKKLAEFTSIHPLQTARILLNAEIRQQFPSEMTRNIFNKKKRSAKNIYKIFKTEGLGRDEIKRIRRISPSSFGKFTDKEIKVIQERIRTNSSRPNWLDQFDDLELNEPMLTD
;
A
#
# COMPACT_ATOMS: atom_id res chain seq x y z
N MET A 1 39.16 46.15 22.11
CA MET A 1 37.90 46.24 21.33
C MET A 1 37.82 45.03 20.40
N THR A 2 36.60 44.48 20.26
CA THR A 2 36.05 43.51 19.26
C THR A 2 36.48 42.02 19.24
N CYS A 3 35.55 41.19 19.78
CA CYS A 3 35.04 39.83 19.49
C CYS A 3 35.97 38.60 19.22
N PRO A 4 35.87 37.51 20.03
CA PRO A 4 36.58 36.24 19.82
C PRO A 4 35.77 35.10 19.15
N CYS A 5 34.65 35.36 18.46
CA CYS A 5 33.72 34.28 18.00
C CYS A 5 33.65 33.99 16.49
N CYS A 6 34.64 34.37 15.66
CA CYS A 6 34.51 34.21 14.21
C CYS A 6 35.69 33.47 13.54
N GLN A 7 35.98 32.23 13.96
CA GLN A 7 36.71 31.27 13.12
C GLN A 7 36.08 29.88 13.27
N HIS A 8 35.00 29.66 12.53
CA HIS A 8 34.67 28.34 12.00
C HIS A 8 33.72 28.50 10.81
N LEU A 9 34.30 28.54 9.61
CA LEU A 9 33.63 27.98 8.44
C LEU A 9 33.52 26.47 8.70
N ILE A 10 32.39 26.02 9.24
CA ILE A 10 31.98 24.64 9.05
C ILE A 10 31.15 24.65 7.78
N TYR A 11 31.81 24.27 6.68
CA TYR A 11 31.12 23.72 5.53
C TYR A 11 30.49 22.41 6.03
N LEU A 12 29.25 22.47 6.52
CA LEU A 12 28.41 21.28 6.62
C LEU A 12 28.06 20.94 5.18
N GLY A 13 28.93 20.16 4.54
CA GLY A 13 28.50 19.30 3.46
C GLY A 13 27.43 18.40 4.06
N ASP A 14 26.19 18.58 3.62
CA ASP A 14 25.11 17.66 3.90
C ASP A 14 25.43 16.35 3.17
N ASP A 15 26.32 15.54 3.74
CA ASP A 15 26.39 14.10 3.53
C ASP A 15 25.13 13.50 4.18
N ASP A 16 23.97 13.80 3.60
CA ASP A 16 22.70 13.14 3.89
C ASP A 16 22.58 11.89 3.01
N ASP A 17 23.69 11.14 2.88
CA ASP A 17 23.70 9.70 2.65
C ASP A 17 23.15 8.99 3.90
N ALA A 18 21.95 9.39 4.31
CA ALA A 18 21.21 8.79 5.40
C ALA A 18 20.74 7.41 4.91
N LYS A 19 21.67 6.45 4.97
CA LYS A 19 21.42 5.03 4.82
C LYS A 19 20.20 4.70 5.67
N LEU A 20 19.13 4.22 5.02
CA LEU A 20 17.92 3.79 5.72
C LEU A 20 18.33 2.83 6.83
N ASN A 21 17.68 2.93 7.99
CA ASN A 21 17.89 1.90 8.99
C ASN A 21 17.37 0.54 8.43
N PRO A 22 17.82 -0.61 8.97
CA PRO A 22 17.47 -1.92 8.41
C PRO A 22 15.96 -2.13 8.23
N ARG A 23 15.15 -1.65 9.19
CA ARG A 23 13.70 -1.77 9.16
C ARG A 23 13.06 -0.89 8.07
N GLU A 24 13.58 0.31 7.87
CA GLU A 24 13.11 1.21 6.81
C GLU A 24 13.42 0.63 5.43
N ASP A 25 14.62 0.06 5.28
CA ASP A 25 15.00 -0.63 4.05
C ASP A 25 14.10 -1.86 3.78
N ASP A 26 13.74 -2.63 4.81
CA ASP A 26 12.84 -3.78 4.68
C ASP A 26 11.43 -3.40 4.20
N ASN A 27 10.84 -2.31 4.70
CA ASN A 27 9.51 -1.87 4.25
C ASN A 27 9.54 -1.42 2.79
N VAL A 28 10.60 -0.70 2.40
CA VAL A 28 10.80 -0.21 1.03
C VAL A 28 11.01 -1.41 0.08
N LYS A 29 11.85 -2.37 0.45
CA LYS A 29 12.05 -3.61 -0.30
C LYS A 29 10.75 -4.39 -0.49
N LYS A 30 9.98 -4.57 0.60
CA LYS A 30 8.67 -5.23 0.53
C LYS A 30 7.71 -4.51 -0.42
N PHE A 31 7.71 -3.18 -0.44
CA PHE A 31 6.91 -2.41 -1.38
C PHE A 31 7.30 -2.66 -2.85
N PHE A 32 8.59 -2.60 -3.18
CA PHE A 32 9.05 -2.86 -4.55
C PHE A 32 8.80 -4.31 -5.01
N LYS A 33 8.90 -5.28 -4.09
CA LYS A 33 8.50 -6.67 -4.34
C LYS A 33 7.02 -6.76 -4.73
N GLU A 34 6.14 -6.02 -4.05
CA GLU A 34 4.72 -5.99 -4.42
C GLU A 34 4.48 -5.33 -5.77
N LEU A 35 5.25 -4.30 -6.14
CA LEU A 35 5.18 -3.69 -7.47
C LEU A 35 5.64 -4.64 -8.59
N SER A 36 6.42 -5.68 -8.27
CA SER A 36 6.82 -6.72 -9.23
C SER A 36 5.76 -7.77 -9.47
N ASN A 37 4.70 -7.79 -8.66
CA ASN A 37 3.57 -8.65 -8.94
C ASN A 37 2.90 -8.23 -10.25
N ARG A 38 2.38 -9.23 -10.98
CA ARG A 38 1.40 -8.95 -12.03
C ARG A 38 0.17 -8.25 -11.44
N PRO A 39 -0.38 -7.26 -12.15
CA PRO A 39 -1.68 -6.67 -11.84
C PRO A 39 -2.72 -7.72 -11.50
N GLN A 40 -3.46 -7.51 -10.42
CA GLN A 40 -4.58 -8.39 -10.09
C GLN A 40 -5.70 -8.22 -11.13
N ASP A 41 -6.22 -9.36 -11.61
CA ASP A 41 -7.41 -9.41 -12.43
C ASP A 41 -8.63 -9.69 -11.52
N PHE A 42 -9.58 -8.75 -11.48
CA PHE A 42 -10.81 -8.85 -10.72
C PHE A 42 -12.05 -9.17 -11.58
N ASN A 43 -11.88 -9.54 -12.86
CA ASN A 43 -12.97 -9.94 -13.75
C ASN A 43 -13.76 -11.14 -13.19
N PRO A 44 -15.10 -11.12 -13.17
CA PRO A 44 -15.90 -12.24 -12.64
C PRO A 44 -15.48 -13.59 -13.24
N LEU A 45 -15.32 -14.62 -12.40
CA LEU A 45 -15.18 -15.98 -12.94
C LEU A 45 -16.48 -16.38 -13.65
N PRO A 46 -16.42 -17.18 -14.72
CA PRO A 46 -17.61 -17.76 -15.32
C PRO A 46 -18.41 -18.54 -14.25
N GLU A 47 -19.71 -18.27 -14.15
CA GLU A 47 -20.60 -19.08 -13.34
C GLU A 47 -20.69 -20.48 -13.95
N VAL A 48 -20.14 -21.47 -13.27
CA VAL A 48 -20.32 -22.89 -13.63
C VAL A 48 -21.39 -23.46 -12.72
N SER A 49 -22.49 -23.87 -13.36
CA SER A 49 -23.68 -24.47 -12.74
C SER A 49 -23.31 -25.48 -11.67
N ASP A 50 -23.87 -25.31 -10.47
CA ASP A 50 -23.70 -26.26 -9.38
C ASP A 50 -24.40 -27.56 -9.77
N VAL A 51 -23.62 -28.62 -10.01
CA VAL A 51 -24.16 -29.97 -10.13
C VAL A 51 -24.46 -30.42 -8.70
N GLU A 52 -25.73 -30.40 -8.32
CA GLU A 52 -26.23 -31.03 -7.10
C GLU A 52 -25.78 -32.49 -7.10
N THR A 53 -24.72 -32.78 -6.34
CA THR A 53 -24.26 -34.15 -6.15
C THR A 53 -25.07 -34.70 -4.98
N GLY A 54 -26.13 -35.45 -5.31
CA GLY A 54 -26.94 -36.16 -4.32
C GLY A 54 -26.11 -37.11 -3.45
N ASP A 55 -26.62 -37.43 -2.26
CA ASP A 55 -25.92 -38.24 -1.28
C ASP A 55 -25.55 -39.64 -1.85
N PRO A 56 -24.33 -40.14 -1.59
CA PRO A 56 -23.84 -41.38 -2.18
C PRO A 56 -24.62 -42.59 -1.67
N ILE A 57 -25.06 -43.45 -2.60
CA ILE A 57 -25.98 -44.57 -2.35
C ILE A 57 -25.22 -45.88 -2.02
N THR A 58 -23.92 -45.98 -2.28
CA THR A 58 -23.10 -47.19 -2.03
C THR A 58 -21.69 -46.91 -1.48
N PRO A 59 -21.03 -47.89 -0.82
CA PRO A 59 -19.67 -47.76 -0.29
C PRO A 59 -18.61 -47.37 -1.33
N GLU A 60 -18.69 -47.85 -2.59
CA GLU A 60 -17.79 -47.40 -3.66
C GLU A 60 -17.97 -45.91 -4.03
N MET A 61 -19.16 -45.35 -3.80
CA MET A 61 -19.45 -43.93 -4.06
C MET A 61 -19.00 -43.00 -2.92
N ILE A 62 -18.59 -43.52 -1.76
CA ILE A 62 -18.13 -42.70 -0.63
C ILE A 62 -16.89 -41.90 -1.00
N PHE A 63 -15.89 -42.53 -1.62
CA PHE A 63 -14.65 -41.84 -2.01
C PHE A 63 -14.90 -40.75 -3.04
N VAL A 64 -15.71 -41.03 -4.07
CA VAL A 64 -16.10 -40.05 -5.10
C VAL A 64 -16.91 -38.91 -4.49
N GLY A 65 -17.85 -39.22 -3.60
CA GLY A 65 -18.65 -38.22 -2.89
C GLY A 65 -17.79 -37.30 -2.01
N LEU A 66 -16.81 -37.84 -1.28
CA LEU A 66 -15.86 -37.05 -0.49
C LEU A 66 -14.96 -36.19 -1.37
N HIS A 67 -14.42 -36.74 -2.46
CA HIS A 67 -13.61 -36.00 -3.43
C HIS A 67 -14.38 -34.81 -4.02
N ASN A 68 -15.64 -35.02 -4.44
CA ASN A 68 -16.48 -33.94 -4.97
C ASN A 68 -16.76 -32.86 -3.90
N LYS A 69 -16.97 -33.25 -2.64
CA LYS A 69 -17.11 -32.30 -1.52
C LYS A 69 -15.83 -31.48 -1.30
N ILE A 70 -14.64 -32.09 -1.41
CA ILE A 70 -13.36 -31.37 -1.33
C ILE A 70 -13.24 -30.36 -2.47
N LEU A 71 -13.45 -30.76 -3.72
CA LEU A 71 -13.40 -29.86 -4.87
C LEU A 71 -14.37 -28.69 -4.74
N HIS A 72 -15.59 -28.95 -4.25
CA HIS A 72 -16.58 -27.91 -4.00
C HIS A 72 -16.12 -26.94 -2.90
N ALA A 73 -15.56 -27.45 -1.80
CA ALA A 73 -15.01 -26.61 -0.74
C ALA A 73 -13.82 -25.75 -1.22
N GLU A 74 -12.92 -26.31 -2.02
CA GLU A 74 -11.81 -25.58 -2.65
C GLU A 74 -12.30 -24.49 -3.61
N LYS A 75 -13.33 -24.77 -4.42
CA LYS A 75 -13.99 -23.78 -5.28
C LYS A 75 -14.55 -22.61 -4.46
N ILE A 76 -15.23 -22.90 -3.34
CA ILE A 76 -15.76 -21.86 -2.43
C ILE A 76 -14.61 -21.05 -1.82
N LEU A 77 -13.56 -21.71 -1.33
CA LEU A 77 -12.40 -21.04 -0.73
C LEU A 77 -11.75 -20.08 -1.74
N ASN A 78 -11.51 -20.53 -2.97
CA ASN A 78 -10.92 -19.70 -4.02
C ASN A 78 -11.79 -18.48 -4.35
N LYS A 79 -13.12 -18.65 -4.42
CA LYS A 79 -14.06 -17.54 -4.63
C LYS A 79 -13.97 -16.51 -3.50
N LYS A 80 -14.06 -16.96 -2.25
CA LYS A 80 -13.99 -16.07 -1.07
C LYS A 80 -12.65 -15.36 -0.96
N THR A 81 -11.54 -16.05 -1.18
CA THR A 81 -10.20 -15.44 -1.18
C THR A 81 -10.09 -14.33 -2.22
N ARG A 82 -10.62 -14.55 -3.44
CA ARG A 82 -10.63 -13.53 -4.49
C ARG A 82 -11.51 -12.34 -4.15
N GLU A 83 -12.67 -12.56 -3.55
CA GLU A 83 -13.55 -11.48 -3.06
C GLU A 83 -12.84 -10.64 -1.99
N VAL A 84 -12.15 -11.28 -1.04
CA VAL A 84 -11.35 -10.57 -0.03
C VAL A 84 -10.27 -9.70 -0.70
N SER A 85 -9.47 -10.26 -1.62
CA SER A 85 -8.43 -9.51 -2.33
C SER A 85 -9.00 -8.33 -3.13
N ARG A 86 -10.18 -8.50 -3.73
CA ARG A 86 -10.88 -7.41 -4.44
C ARG A 86 -11.26 -6.29 -3.47
N VAL A 87 -11.86 -6.61 -2.34
CA VAL A 87 -12.26 -5.62 -1.33
C VAL A 87 -11.02 -4.91 -0.76
N GLU A 88 -9.93 -5.63 -0.51
CA GLU A 88 -8.66 -5.02 -0.06
C GLU A 88 -8.09 -4.04 -1.09
N TYR A 89 -8.13 -4.40 -2.37
CA TYR A 89 -7.77 -3.50 -3.46
C TYR A 89 -8.68 -2.27 -3.50
N GLU A 90 -10.00 -2.44 -3.46
CA GLU A 90 -10.96 -1.32 -3.48
C GLU A 90 -10.68 -0.35 -2.33
N ILE A 91 -10.39 -0.87 -1.13
CA ILE A 91 -10.00 -0.03 0.00
C ILE A 91 -8.72 0.76 -0.33
N LEU A 92 -7.67 0.15 -0.85
CA LEU A 92 -6.45 0.87 -1.28
C LEU A 92 -6.76 1.94 -2.34
N ASP A 93 -7.60 1.58 -3.31
CA ASP A 93 -7.97 2.41 -4.44
C ASP A 93 -8.77 3.66 -4.00
N PHE A 94 -9.60 3.54 -2.95
CA PHE A 94 -10.29 4.66 -2.32
C PHE A 94 -9.40 5.56 -1.44
N HIS A 95 -8.28 5.04 -0.93
CA HIS A 95 -7.33 5.89 -0.20
C HIS A 95 -6.63 6.90 -1.12
N TYR A 96 -6.46 6.58 -2.40
CA TYR A 96 -5.84 7.49 -3.38
C TYR A 96 -6.62 8.81 -3.55
N PRO A 97 -7.91 8.83 -3.95
CA PRO A 97 -8.67 10.07 -4.11
C PRO A 97 -8.86 10.80 -2.77
N LEU A 98 -8.93 10.09 -1.64
CA LEU A 98 -8.92 10.73 -0.33
C LEU A 98 -7.61 11.49 -0.08
N GLY A 99 -6.46 10.89 -0.41
CA GLY A 99 -5.16 11.54 -0.30
C GLY A 99 -5.03 12.77 -1.21
N GLU A 100 -5.54 12.67 -2.44
CA GLU A 100 -5.61 13.78 -3.39
C GLU A 100 -6.46 14.93 -2.85
N ALA A 101 -7.66 14.66 -2.37
CA ALA A 101 -8.56 15.66 -1.79
C ALA A 101 -7.93 16.36 -0.57
N LEU A 102 -7.25 15.59 0.29
CA LEU A 102 -6.52 16.13 1.45
C LEU A 102 -5.39 17.08 1.03
N GLU A 103 -4.70 16.79 -0.07
CA GLU A 103 -3.62 17.65 -0.58
C GLU A 103 -4.17 18.91 -1.25
N LYS A 104 -5.19 18.78 -2.12
CA LYS A 104 -5.86 19.92 -2.76
C LYS A 104 -6.44 20.90 -1.73
N LYS A 105 -7.16 20.39 -0.73
CA LYS A 105 -7.70 21.23 0.35
C LYS A 105 -6.63 21.86 1.21
N LEU A 106 -5.51 21.17 1.46
CA LEU A 106 -4.39 21.79 2.16
C LEU A 106 -3.80 22.94 1.33
N ALA A 107 -3.62 22.74 0.02
CA ALA A 107 -3.09 23.74 -0.90
C ALA A 107 -3.97 25.01 -0.94
N GLU A 108 -5.29 24.82 -1.00
CA GLU A 108 -6.28 25.89 -0.92
C GLU A 108 -6.10 26.72 0.37
N PHE A 109 -6.05 26.07 1.53
CA PHE A 109 -5.84 26.80 2.79
C PHE A 109 -4.45 27.46 2.88
N THR A 110 -3.40 26.83 2.35
CA THR A 110 -2.05 27.43 2.36
C THR A 110 -1.90 28.61 1.42
N SER A 111 -2.82 28.78 0.46
CA SER A 111 -2.81 29.95 -0.42
C SER A 111 -3.25 31.24 0.29
N ILE A 112 -3.96 31.11 1.43
CA ILE A 112 -4.55 32.23 2.18
C ILE A 112 -3.96 32.32 3.60
N HIS A 113 -3.49 31.20 4.15
CA HIS A 113 -3.04 31.12 5.54
C HIS A 113 -1.64 30.51 5.67
N PRO A 114 -0.87 30.89 6.71
CA PRO A 114 0.35 30.18 7.06
C PRO A 114 0.11 28.69 7.24
N LEU A 115 1.11 27.87 6.92
CA LEU A 115 1.01 26.41 6.91
C LEU A 115 0.42 25.82 8.20
N GLN A 116 0.77 26.39 9.35
CA GLN A 116 0.26 25.92 10.64
C GLN A 116 -1.25 26.13 10.77
N THR A 117 -1.74 27.31 10.39
CA THR A 117 -3.17 27.66 10.38
C THR A 117 -3.93 26.82 9.36
N ALA A 118 -3.37 26.65 8.15
CA ALA A 118 -3.96 25.81 7.11
C ALA A 118 -4.17 24.36 7.57
N ARG A 119 -3.21 23.80 8.33
CA ARG A 119 -3.34 22.45 8.93
C ARG A 119 -4.45 22.37 9.98
N ILE A 120 -4.65 23.43 10.77
CA ILE A 120 -5.73 23.50 11.76
C ILE A 120 -7.09 23.53 11.06
N LEU A 121 -7.25 24.40 10.07
CA LEU A 121 -8.47 24.53 9.27
C LEU A 121 -8.81 23.22 8.57
N LEU A 122 -7.84 22.57 7.92
CA LEU A 122 -8.03 21.26 7.31
C LEU A 122 -8.53 20.22 8.33
N ASN A 123 -7.96 20.20 9.54
CA ASN A 123 -8.42 19.27 10.58
C ASN A 123 -9.83 19.59 11.09
N ALA A 124 -10.22 20.86 11.13
CA ALA A 124 -11.57 21.27 11.51
C ALA A 124 -12.59 20.85 10.46
N GLU A 125 -12.32 21.14 9.19
CA GLU A 125 -13.16 20.77 8.03
C GLU A 125 -13.41 19.26 8.00
N ILE A 126 -12.34 18.49 8.09
CA ILE A 126 -12.41 17.04 8.15
C ILE A 126 -13.26 16.60 9.35
N ARG A 127 -13.07 17.16 10.55
CA ARG A 127 -13.86 16.74 11.71
C ARG A 127 -15.36 16.99 11.54
N GLN A 128 -15.72 18.03 10.81
CA GLN A 128 -17.12 18.36 10.52
C GLN A 128 -17.78 17.35 9.56
N GLN A 129 -17.01 16.80 8.62
CA GLN A 129 -17.53 15.88 7.59
C GLN A 129 -17.50 14.41 8.00
N PHE A 130 -16.81 14.04 9.08
CA PHE A 130 -16.64 12.62 9.46
C PHE A 130 -17.67 12.17 10.52
N PRO A 131 -18.07 10.89 10.51
CA PRO A 131 -19.05 10.36 11.46
C PRO A 131 -18.57 10.46 12.91
N SER A 132 -19.47 10.81 13.82
CA SER A 132 -19.20 10.95 15.26
C SER A 132 -18.70 9.67 15.93
N GLU A 133 -19.02 8.49 15.38
CA GLU A 133 -18.61 7.19 15.93
C GLU A 133 -17.13 6.83 15.68
N MET A 134 -16.42 7.58 14.82
CA MET A 134 -15.01 7.27 14.52
C MET A 134 -14.06 7.88 15.55
N THR A 135 -13.24 7.05 16.20
CA THR A 135 -12.22 7.56 17.12
C THR A 135 -11.15 8.39 16.39
N ARG A 136 -10.62 9.41 17.07
CA ARG A 136 -9.53 10.27 16.55
C ARG A 136 -8.31 9.47 16.08
N ASN A 137 -7.99 8.37 16.76
CA ASN A 137 -6.85 7.52 16.41
C ASN A 137 -7.07 6.79 15.08
N ILE A 138 -8.24 6.17 14.90
CA ILE A 138 -8.61 5.48 13.65
C ILE A 138 -8.59 6.48 12.49
N PHE A 139 -9.18 7.66 12.70
CA PHE A 139 -9.20 8.73 11.73
C PHE A 139 -7.78 9.15 11.29
N ASN A 140 -6.89 9.43 12.26
CA ASN A 140 -5.51 9.84 11.96
C ASN A 140 -4.74 8.77 11.18
N LYS A 141 -4.97 7.48 11.47
CA LYS A 141 -4.37 6.36 10.73
C LYS A 141 -4.83 6.34 9.28
N LYS A 142 -6.14 6.44 9.03
CA LYS A 142 -6.71 6.50 7.67
C LYS A 142 -6.18 7.69 6.89
N LYS A 143 -6.20 8.88 7.50
CA LYS A 143 -5.66 10.11 6.90
C LYS A 143 -4.19 9.97 6.52
N ARG A 144 -3.36 9.42 7.42
CA ARG A 144 -1.92 9.25 7.15
C ARG A 144 -1.68 8.23 6.03
N SER A 145 -2.38 7.11 6.06
CA SER A 145 -2.34 6.11 5.00
C SER A 145 -2.72 6.72 3.64
N ALA A 146 -3.84 7.44 3.57
CA ALA A 146 -4.30 8.10 2.34
C ALA A 146 -3.28 9.08 1.79
N LYS A 147 -2.68 9.92 2.65
CA LYS A 147 -1.60 10.83 2.25
C LYS A 147 -0.40 10.09 1.68
N ASN A 148 0.03 9.01 2.33
CA ASN A 148 1.21 8.25 1.91
C ASN A 148 0.95 7.49 0.60
N ILE A 149 -0.21 6.85 0.45
CA ILE A 149 -0.64 6.19 -0.79
C ILE A 149 -0.65 7.20 -1.94
N TYR A 150 -1.32 8.35 -1.77
CA TYR A 150 -1.35 9.37 -2.79
C TYR A 150 0.04 9.90 -3.14
N LYS A 151 0.88 10.23 -2.14
CA LYS A 151 2.27 10.68 -2.38
C LYS A 151 3.09 9.68 -3.19
N ILE A 152 2.94 8.38 -2.93
CA ILE A 152 3.69 7.33 -3.64
C ILE A 152 3.16 7.17 -5.06
N PHE A 153 1.86 6.93 -5.23
CA PHE A 153 1.25 6.58 -6.53
C PHE A 153 0.91 7.77 -7.42
N LYS A 154 1.14 9.02 -6.97
CA LYS A 154 1.13 10.19 -7.85
C LYS A 154 2.50 10.49 -8.47
N THR A 155 3.52 9.72 -8.10
CA THR A 155 4.90 9.95 -8.53
C THR A 155 5.01 9.71 -10.02
N GLU A 156 5.65 10.61 -10.75
CA GLU A 156 5.91 10.40 -12.17
C GLU A 156 6.64 9.07 -12.41
N GLY A 157 6.11 8.25 -13.32
CA GLY A 157 6.58 6.89 -13.56
C GLY A 157 5.88 5.80 -12.74
N LEU A 158 5.03 6.14 -11.77
CA LEU A 158 4.16 5.21 -11.04
C LEU A 158 2.72 5.78 -10.98
N GLY A 159 1.77 5.11 -11.61
CA GLY A 159 0.38 5.57 -11.69
C GLY A 159 -0.55 4.97 -10.62
N ARG A 160 -1.73 5.58 -10.44
CA ARG A 160 -2.82 5.05 -9.59
C ARG A 160 -3.19 3.61 -9.96
N ASP A 161 -3.17 3.29 -11.24
CA ASP A 161 -3.50 1.97 -11.76
C ASP A 161 -2.55 0.89 -11.23
N GLU A 162 -1.32 1.23 -10.83
CA GLU A 162 -0.36 0.29 -10.27
C GLU A 162 -0.69 -0.14 -8.83
N ILE A 163 -1.68 0.48 -8.17
CA ILE A 163 -2.20 0.03 -6.87
C ILE A 163 -2.69 -1.42 -6.95
N LYS A 164 -3.21 -1.85 -8.11
CA LYS A 164 -3.71 -3.23 -8.34
C LYS A 164 -2.61 -4.31 -8.20
N ARG A 165 -1.33 -3.94 -8.23
CA ARG A 165 -0.21 -4.86 -8.01
C ARG A 165 0.03 -5.18 -6.52
N ILE A 166 -0.48 -4.33 -5.63
CA ILE A 166 -0.35 -4.53 -4.18
C ILE A 166 -1.31 -5.62 -3.72
N ARG A 167 -0.76 -6.72 -3.20
CA ARG A 167 -1.49 -7.91 -2.74
C ARG A 167 -1.44 -8.06 -1.22
N ARG A 168 -0.28 -7.87 -0.59
CA ARG A 168 -0.07 -8.23 0.83
C ARG A 168 0.18 -7.02 1.75
N ILE A 169 0.35 -5.82 1.20
CA ILE A 169 0.51 -4.61 2.02
C ILE A 169 -0.86 -4.03 2.33
N SER A 170 -1.29 -4.16 3.58
CA SER A 170 -2.55 -3.57 4.02
C SER A 170 -2.57 -2.04 3.85
N PRO A 171 -3.74 -1.42 3.61
CA PRO A 171 -3.88 0.05 3.60
C PRO A 171 -3.29 0.71 4.85
N SER A 172 -3.50 0.11 6.03
CA SER A 172 -3.00 0.68 7.29
C SER A 172 -1.47 0.71 7.37
N SER A 173 -0.79 -0.23 6.71
CA SER A 173 0.67 -0.31 6.65
C SER A 173 1.27 0.88 5.90
N PHE A 174 0.56 1.43 4.91
CA PHE A 174 1.04 2.62 4.22
C PHE A 174 1.18 3.83 5.14
N GLY A 175 0.37 3.92 6.19
CA GLY A 175 0.49 4.96 7.20
C GLY A 175 1.75 4.86 8.06
N LYS A 176 2.53 3.76 7.96
CA LYS A 176 3.80 3.59 8.67
C LYS A 176 5.01 4.09 7.88
N PHE A 177 4.88 4.28 6.56
CA PHE A 177 5.96 4.86 5.77
C PHE A 177 6.29 6.27 6.26
N THR A 178 7.56 6.49 6.57
CA THR A 178 8.11 7.79 6.91
C THR A 178 8.29 8.63 5.66
N ASP A 179 8.41 9.96 5.82
CA ASP A 179 8.70 10.84 4.69
C ASP A 179 10.07 10.50 4.04
N LYS A 180 11.02 9.95 4.80
CA LYS A 180 12.31 9.48 4.26
C LYS A 180 12.14 8.25 3.37
N GLU A 181 11.42 7.23 3.84
CA GLU A 181 11.10 6.03 3.04
C GLU A 181 10.34 6.39 1.76
N ILE A 182 9.35 7.29 1.86
CA ILE A 182 8.60 7.78 0.69
C ILE A 182 9.53 8.45 -0.30
N LYS A 183 10.42 9.34 0.13
CA LYS A 183 11.39 9.98 -0.76
C LYS A 183 12.27 8.95 -1.49
N VAL A 184 12.78 7.94 -0.77
CA VAL A 184 13.57 6.86 -1.38
C VAL A 184 12.75 6.08 -2.41
N ILE A 185 11.49 5.74 -2.09
CA ILE A 185 10.58 5.08 -3.05
C ILE A 185 10.40 5.93 -4.29
N GLN A 186 10.08 7.21 -4.13
CA GLN A 186 9.86 8.13 -5.24
C GLN A 186 11.09 8.27 -6.13
N GLU A 187 12.28 8.36 -5.55
CA GLU A 187 13.52 8.51 -6.30
C GLU A 187 13.88 7.25 -7.09
N ARG A 188 13.71 6.07 -6.47
CA ARG A 188 13.88 4.79 -7.17
C ARG A 188 12.89 4.63 -8.31
N ILE A 189 11.63 5.07 -8.15
CA ILE A 189 10.63 5.07 -9.22
C ILE A 189 11.09 5.96 -10.38
N ARG A 190 11.48 7.21 -10.12
CA ARG A 190 11.93 8.15 -11.17
C ARG A 190 13.16 7.65 -11.92
N THR A 191 14.10 7.04 -11.19
CA THR A 191 15.33 6.49 -11.78
C THR A 191 15.02 5.29 -12.69
N ASN A 192 14.09 4.43 -12.28
CA ASN A 192 13.77 3.20 -12.99
C ASN A 192 12.71 3.37 -14.08
N SER A 193 11.84 4.38 -14.00
CA SER A 193 10.74 4.60 -14.95
C SER A 193 11.21 4.84 -16.39
N SER A 194 12.47 5.25 -16.56
CA SER A 194 13.12 5.38 -17.87
C SER A 194 13.48 4.02 -18.51
N ARG A 195 13.43 2.91 -17.75
CA ARG A 195 13.73 1.56 -18.24
C ARG A 195 12.45 0.85 -18.68
N PRO A 196 12.44 0.18 -19.85
CA PRO A 196 11.32 -0.68 -20.23
C PRO A 196 11.08 -1.78 -19.20
N ASN A 197 9.82 -2.03 -18.84
CA ASN A 197 9.40 -3.12 -17.95
C ASN A 197 10.11 -3.15 -16.58
N TRP A 198 10.50 -2.00 -16.03
CA TRP A 198 11.22 -1.94 -14.75
C TRP A 198 10.42 -2.46 -13.55
N LEU A 199 9.09 -2.48 -13.66
CA LEU A 199 8.22 -3.10 -12.67
C LEU A 199 8.46 -4.60 -12.58
N ASP A 200 8.89 -5.28 -13.65
CA ASP A 200 9.10 -6.72 -13.67
C ASP A 200 10.53 -7.12 -13.22
N GLN A 201 11.32 -6.20 -12.64
CA GLN A 201 12.77 -6.37 -12.41
C GLN A 201 13.20 -6.44 -10.92
N PHE A 202 12.28 -6.43 -9.94
CA PHE A 202 12.67 -6.53 -8.51
C PHE A 202 12.61 -7.95 -7.92
N ASP A 203 12.58 -8.98 -8.76
CA ASP A 203 12.51 -10.38 -8.31
C ASP A 203 13.79 -10.87 -7.57
N ASP A 204 14.94 -10.18 -7.75
CA ASP A 204 16.25 -10.63 -7.23
C ASP A 204 16.58 -10.24 -5.77
N LEU A 205 15.64 -9.67 -5.01
CA LEU A 205 15.84 -9.42 -3.58
C LEU A 205 15.27 -10.59 -2.77
N GLU A 206 16.00 -11.72 -2.80
CA GLU A 206 15.77 -12.88 -1.94
C GLU A 206 15.70 -12.45 -0.47
N LEU A 207 14.49 -12.43 0.07
CA LEU A 207 14.28 -12.59 1.49
C LEU A 207 14.61 -14.06 1.77
N ASN A 208 15.77 -14.31 2.38
CA ASN A 208 16.07 -15.60 2.98
C ASN A 208 14.92 -15.95 3.95
N GLU A 209 13.99 -16.79 3.50
CA GLU A 209 13.07 -17.46 4.42
C GLU A 209 13.93 -18.43 5.24
N PRO A 210 13.90 -18.36 6.59
CA PRO A 210 14.58 -19.36 7.38
C PRO A 210 13.90 -20.71 7.11
N MET A 211 14.65 -21.59 6.43
CA MET A 211 14.34 -23.00 6.30
C MET A 211 14.04 -23.54 7.70
N LEU A 212 12.81 -24.02 7.91
CA LEU A 212 12.49 -24.92 8.99
C LEU A 212 13.37 -26.16 8.81
N THR A 213 14.41 -26.28 9.61
CA THR A 213 15.12 -27.54 9.81
C THR A 213 14.31 -28.37 10.80
N ASP A 214 13.86 -29.53 10.34
CA ASP A 214 13.23 -30.60 11.12
C ASP A 214 14.08 -31.02 12.34
#